data_AF-A0A356TIT3-F1
#
_entry.id   AF-A0A356TIT3-F1
#
_cell.length_a   1.000
_cell.length_b   1.000
_cell.length_c   1.000
_cell.angle_alpha   90.00
_cell.angle_beta   90.00
_cell.angle_gamma   90.00
#
_symmetry.space_group_name_H-M   'P 1'
#
loop_
_entity.id
_entity.type
_entity.pdbx_description
1 polymer ?
#
loop_
_entity_poly.entity_id
_entity_poly.type
_entity_poly.pdbx_seq_one_letter_code
_entity_poly.pdbx_strand_id
1 'polypeptide(L)'
;LSPEQAKSLQVTPASDVFALGAILYEALVGKTPFAAPTPLARSLKLSMGNYEKLDAAAPDAPAPLRQLVTAMLSSTPTARPAAEEVQRTLTSLHDGVALEELRDRVQRLLRGDA
;
A
#
# COMPACT_ATOMS: atom_id res chain seq x y z
N LEU A 1 8.03 6.39 3.21
CA LEU A 1 7.70 7.73 3.75
C LEU A 1 6.26 8.04 3.37
N SER A 2 5.44 8.51 4.31
CA SER A 2 4.10 9.03 4.01
C SER A 2 4.16 10.47 3.47
N PRO A 3 3.09 10.99 2.82
CA PRO A 3 3.06 12.36 2.31
C PRO A 3 3.23 13.43 3.40
N GLU A 4 2.67 13.21 4.58
CA GLU A 4 2.81 14.09 5.74
C GLU A 4 4.26 14.10 6.27
N GLN A 5 4.94 12.95 6.30
CA GLN A 5 6.35 12.87 6.64
C GLN A 5 7.23 13.59 5.60
N ALA A 6 6.91 13.47 4.31
CA ALA A 6 7.62 14.17 3.23
C ALA A 6 7.48 15.70 3.31
N LYS A 7 6.39 16.17 3.92
CA LYS A 7 6.08 17.58 4.15
C LYS A 7 6.49 18.07 5.55
N SER A 8 7.16 17.22 6.34
CA SER A 8 7.50 17.52 7.74
C SER A 8 6.30 17.96 8.59
N LEU A 9 5.12 17.41 8.29
CA LEU A 9 3.90 17.62 9.06
C LEU A 9 3.81 16.63 10.22
N GLN A 10 2.81 16.81 11.08
CA GLN A 10 2.56 15.90 12.20
C GLN A 10 2.34 14.47 11.70
N VAL A 11 3.17 13.56 12.24
CA VAL A 11 3.11 12.12 11.98
C VAL A 11 2.14 11.49 12.97
N THR A 12 1.28 10.61 12.47
CA THR A 12 0.27 9.88 13.26
C THR A 12 0.31 8.40 12.86
N PRO A 13 -0.40 7.50 13.57
CA PRO A 13 -0.49 6.09 13.17
C PRO A 13 -0.99 5.85 11.73
N ALA A 14 -1.69 6.83 11.14
CA ALA A 14 -2.08 6.79 9.73
C ALA A 14 -0.88 6.73 8.77
N SER A 15 0.31 7.17 9.19
CA SER A 15 1.55 7.02 8.41
C SER A 15 1.96 5.56 8.25
N ASP A 16 1.74 4.72 9.27
CA ASP A 16 2.03 3.28 9.19
C ASP A 16 1.02 2.58 8.27
N VAL A 17 -0.25 3.00 8.30
CA VAL A 17 -1.27 2.52 7.34
C VAL A 17 -0.86 2.83 5.90
N PHE A 18 -0.33 4.04 5.64
CA PHE A 18 0.18 4.39 4.32
C PHE A 18 1.39 3.54 3.91
N ALA A 19 2.33 3.33 4.82
CA ALA A 19 3.51 2.50 4.58
C ALA A 19 3.12 1.05 4.25
N LEU A 20 2.19 0.47 5.02
CA LEU A 20 1.64 -0.85 4.73
C LEU A 20 0.94 -0.90 3.38
N GLY A 21 0.16 0.13 3.02
CA GLY A 21 -0.49 0.23 1.72
C GLY A 21 0.52 0.24 0.57
N ALA A 22 1.65 0.93 0.72
CA ALA A 22 2.71 0.94 -0.27
C ALA A 22 3.38 -0.43 -0.42
N ILE A 23 3.60 -1.16 0.68
CA ILE A 23 4.12 -2.53 0.67
C ILE A 23 3.15 -3.48 -0.03
N LEU A 24 1.85 -3.39 0.29
CA LEU A 24 0.83 -4.23 -0.35
C LEU A 24 0.70 -3.94 -1.84
N TYR A 25 0.76 -2.66 -2.24
CA TYR A 25 0.81 -2.28 -3.64
C TYR A 25 2.01 -2.92 -4.35
N GLU A 26 3.20 -2.82 -3.76
CA GLU A 26 4.41 -3.40 -4.32
C GLU A 26 4.33 -4.93 -4.41
N ALA A 27 3.75 -5.59 -3.41
CA ALA A 27 3.54 -7.04 -3.45
C ALA A 27 2.58 -7.49 -4.58
N LEU A 28 1.62 -6.63 -4.95
CA LEU A 28 0.66 -6.89 -6.03
C LEU A 28 1.23 -6.57 -7.42
N VAL A 29 2.00 -5.48 -7.53
CA VAL A 29 2.41 -4.91 -8.83
C VAL A 29 3.88 -5.22 -9.15
N GLY A 30 4.69 -5.61 -8.16
CA GLY A 30 6.14 -5.85 -8.30
C GLY A 30 6.99 -4.57 -8.33
N LYS A 31 6.39 -3.39 -8.14
CA LYS A 31 7.08 -2.09 -8.09
C LYS A 31 6.38 -1.15 -7.10
N THR A 32 7.15 -0.26 -6.49
CA THR A 32 6.58 0.76 -5.58
C THR A 32 5.64 1.75 -6.30
N PRO A 33 4.55 2.23 -5.66
CA PRO A 33 3.54 3.08 -6.30
C PRO A 33 4.09 4.43 -6.77
N PHE A 34 5.05 5.01 -6.04
CA PHE A 34 5.56 6.36 -6.29
C PHE A 34 7.01 6.37 -6.78
N ALA A 35 7.43 5.32 -7.50
CA ALA A 35 8.76 5.27 -8.10
C ALA A 35 9.03 6.52 -8.96
N ALA A 36 10.17 7.16 -8.75
CA ALA A 36 10.61 8.33 -9.48
C ALA A 36 12.15 8.42 -9.50
N PRO A 37 12.76 9.08 -10.51
CA PRO A 37 14.22 9.14 -10.67
C PRO A 37 14.94 9.94 -9.60
N THR A 38 14.26 10.88 -8.93
CA THR A 38 14.85 11.74 -7.91
C THR A 38 13.98 11.77 -6.64
N PRO A 39 14.58 12.03 -5.45
CA PRO A 39 13.82 12.20 -4.21
C PRO A 39 12.76 13.30 -4.30
N LEU A 40 13.08 14.42 -4.98
CA LEU A 40 12.14 15.51 -5.19
C LEU A 40 10.94 15.07 -6.05
N ALA A 41 11.19 14.39 -7.18
CA ALA A 41 10.13 13.88 -8.04
C ALA A 41 9.24 12.85 -7.31
N ARG A 42 9.84 12.01 -6.46
CA ARG A 42 9.09 11.07 -5.61
C ARG A 42 8.21 11.81 -4.61
N SER A 43 8.73 12.84 -3.94
CA SER A 43 7.97 13.66 -2.99
C SER A 43 6.78 14.36 -3.66
N LEU A 44 6.98 14.89 -4.88
CA LEU A 44 5.91 15.47 -5.70
C LEU A 44 4.83 14.43 -6.04
N LYS A 45 5.22 13.22 -6.48
CA LYS A 45 4.26 12.12 -6.74
C LYS A 45 3.47 11.74 -5.50
N LEU A 46 4.14 11.61 -4.34
CA LEU A 46 3.49 11.36 -3.05
C LEU A 46 2.45 12.44 -2.72
N SER A 47 2.84 13.71 -2.83
CA SER A 47 1.98 14.84 -2.50
C SER A 47 0.74 14.92 -3.38
N MET A 48 0.86 14.53 -4.66
CA MET A 48 -0.24 14.51 -5.61
C MET A 48 -1.05 13.20 -5.59
N GLY A 49 -0.63 12.18 -4.82
CA GLY A 49 -1.23 10.85 -4.91
C GLY A 49 -1.11 10.23 -6.31
N ASN A 50 -0.05 10.57 -7.05
CA ASN A 50 0.15 10.16 -8.44
C ASN A 50 0.93 8.84 -8.51
N TYR A 51 0.18 7.76 -8.71
CA TYR A 51 0.65 6.40 -8.94
C TYR A 51 -0.35 5.68 -9.87
N GLU A 52 0.11 4.61 -10.52
CA GLU A 52 -0.73 3.78 -11.36
C GLU A 52 -1.76 3.04 -10.51
N LYS A 53 -3.06 3.23 -10.78
CA LYS A 53 -4.13 2.65 -9.94
C LYS A 53 -4.18 1.13 -10.11
N LEU A 54 -4.55 0.42 -9.03
CA LEU A 54 -4.54 -1.04 -8.99
C LEU A 54 -5.50 -1.68 -10.01
N ASP A 55 -6.53 -0.98 -10.45
CA ASP A 55 -7.43 -1.43 -11.51
C ASP A 55 -6.69 -1.69 -12.83
N ALA A 56 -5.64 -0.90 -13.10
CA ALA A 56 -4.77 -1.09 -14.27
C ALA A 56 -3.50 -1.89 -13.91
N ALA A 57 -2.91 -1.64 -12.75
CA ALA A 57 -1.61 -2.20 -12.37
C ALA A 57 -1.68 -3.67 -11.90
N ALA A 58 -2.83 -4.12 -11.38
CA ALA A 58 -3.05 -5.48 -10.88
C ALA A 58 -4.52 -5.90 -11.06
N PRO A 59 -5.04 -5.97 -12.30
CA PRO A 59 -6.45 -6.23 -12.57
C PRO A 59 -6.94 -7.58 -12.01
N ASP A 60 -6.04 -8.56 -11.92
CA ASP A 60 -6.32 -9.90 -11.39
C ASP A 60 -6.45 -9.95 -9.86
N ALA A 61 -6.04 -8.89 -9.15
CA ALA A 61 -6.19 -8.81 -7.71
C ALA A 61 -7.67 -8.62 -7.31
N PRO A 62 -8.13 -9.26 -6.22
CA PRO A 62 -9.50 -9.12 -5.75
C PRO A 62 -9.90 -7.65 -5.58
N ALA A 63 -11.07 -7.28 -6.09
CA ALA A 63 -11.56 -5.90 -6.04
C ALA A 63 -11.55 -5.28 -4.62
N PRO A 64 -11.96 -6.00 -3.55
CA PRO A 64 -11.91 -5.42 -2.21
C PRO A 64 -10.48 -5.17 -1.72
N LEU A 65 -9.51 -5.98 -2.14
CA LEU A 65 -8.09 -5.75 -1.82
C LEU A 65 -7.58 -4.49 -2.54
N ARG A 66 -7.92 -4.33 -3.83
CA ARG A 66 -7.55 -3.13 -4.61
C ARG A 66 -8.11 -1.85 -4.00
N GLN A 67 -9.37 -1.89 -3.56
CA GLN A 67 -10.03 -0.77 -2.90
C GLN A 67 -9.38 -0.43 -1.57
N LEU A 68 -9.10 -1.44 -0.74
CA LEU A 68 -8.44 -1.27 0.55
C LEU A 68 -7.06 -0.59 0.38
N VAL A 69 -6.21 -1.13 -0.48
CA VAL A 69 -4.86 -0.57 -0.72
C VAL A 69 -4.96 0.85 -1.29
N THR A 70 -5.93 1.13 -2.16
CA THR A 70 -6.17 2.48 -2.66
C THR A 70 -6.54 3.47 -1.55
N ALA A 71 -7.38 3.06 -0.60
CA ALA A 71 -7.75 3.89 0.55
C ALA A 71 -6.54 4.14 1.49
N MET A 72 -5.73 3.11 1.73
CA MET A 72 -4.51 3.22 2.54
C MET A 72 -3.49 4.21 1.94
N LEU A 73 -3.43 4.29 0.60
CA LEU A 73 -2.54 5.19 -0.15
C LEU A 73 -3.07 6.62 -0.31
N SER A 74 -4.11 7.00 0.42
CA SER A 74 -4.62 8.37 0.41
C SER A 74 -3.56 9.39 0.86
N SER A 75 -3.46 10.51 0.14
CA SER A 75 -2.61 11.64 0.53
C SER A 75 -3.10 12.35 1.80
N THR A 76 -4.37 12.16 2.16
CA THR A 76 -5.00 12.74 3.34
C THR A 76 -5.04 11.70 4.46
N PRO A 77 -4.31 11.89 5.58
CA PRO A 77 -4.22 10.89 6.64
C PRO A 77 -5.57 10.46 7.23
N THR A 78 -6.51 11.39 7.38
CA THR A 78 -7.85 11.12 7.94
C THR A 78 -8.79 10.38 7.00
N ALA A 79 -8.45 10.29 5.71
CA ALA A 79 -9.20 9.50 4.73
C ALA A 79 -8.71 8.05 4.63
N ARG A 80 -7.67 7.69 5.37
CA ARG A 80 -7.16 6.32 5.45
C ARG A 80 -7.98 5.52 6.46
N PRO A 81 -8.19 4.22 6.23
CA PRO A 81 -8.83 3.35 7.22
C PRO A 81 -7.99 3.26 8.49
N ALA A 82 -8.64 2.97 9.61
CA ALA A 82 -7.94 2.63 10.85
C ALA A 82 -7.24 1.27 10.72
N ALA A 83 -6.20 1.03 11.52
CA ALA A 83 -5.45 -0.22 11.47
C ALA A 83 -6.34 -1.45 11.74
N GLU A 84 -7.31 -1.32 12.65
CA GLU A 84 -8.28 -2.35 12.98
C GLU A 84 -9.20 -2.68 11.81
N GLU A 85 -9.55 -1.67 11.00
CA GLU A 85 -10.34 -1.85 9.79
C GLU A 85 -9.53 -2.56 8.71
N VAL A 86 -8.27 -2.14 8.50
CA VAL A 86 -7.35 -2.83 7.58
C VAL A 86 -7.22 -4.31 7.95
N GLN A 87 -6.96 -4.61 9.23
CA GLN A 87 -6.87 -5.98 9.71
C GLN A 87 -8.16 -6.75 9.42
N ARG A 88 -9.32 -6.20 9.79
CA ARG A 88 -10.62 -6.87 9.59
C ARG A 88 -10.87 -7.19 8.11
N THR A 89 -10.61 -6.23 7.22
CA THR A 89 -10.80 -6.44 5.78
C THR A 89 -9.84 -7.51 5.23
N LEU A 90 -8.56 -7.48 5.61
CA LEU A 90 -7.59 -8.48 5.19
C LEU A 90 -7.94 -9.88 5.70
N THR A 91 -8.40 -10.01 6.95
CA THR A 91 -8.88 -11.30 7.47
C THR A 91 -10.11 -11.78 6.72
N SER A 92 -11.08 -10.90 6.40
CA SER A 92 -12.27 -11.32 5.66
C SER A 92 -11.97 -11.80 4.24
N LEU A 93 -10.89 -11.30 3.63
CA LEU A 93 -10.41 -11.76 2.33
C LEU A 93 -9.68 -13.12 2.41
N HIS A 94 -9.10 -13.42 3.57
CA HIS A 94 -8.44 -14.71 3.81
C HIS A 94 -9.42 -15.88 3.81
N ASP A 95 -10.62 -15.66 4.34
CA ASP A 95 -11.63 -16.71 4.49
C ASP A 95 -12.13 -17.26 3.13
N GLY A 96 -11.65 -16.70 2.00
CA GLY A 96 -11.84 -17.22 0.64
C GLY A 96 -10.58 -17.71 -0.10
N VAL A 97 -9.36 -17.28 0.25
CA VAL A 97 -8.07 -17.74 -0.34
C VAL A 97 -6.93 -17.58 0.69
N ALA A 98 -6.03 -18.56 0.78
CA ALA A 98 -5.07 -18.77 1.86
C ALA A 98 -4.02 -17.64 2.06
N LEU A 99 -4.09 -16.92 3.19
CA LEU A 99 -3.03 -16.09 3.81
C LEU A 99 -1.74 -16.86 3.97
N GLU A 100 -1.77 -18.19 3.97
CA GLU A 100 -0.55 -19.00 3.93
C GLU A 100 0.23 -18.76 2.63
N GLU A 101 -0.44 -18.66 1.48
CA GLU A 101 0.24 -18.35 0.21
C GLU A 101 0.76 -16.92 0.15
N LEU A 102 0.01 -15.95 0.70
CA LEU A 102 0.47 -14.56 0.80
C LEU A 102 1.63 -14.43 1.79
N ARG A 103 1.56 -15.12 2.94
CA ARG A 103 2.63 -15.21 3.92
C ARG A 103 3.88 -15.80 3.29
N ASP A 104 3.76 -16.88 2.53
CA ASP A 104 4.89 -17.55 1.88
C ASP A 104 5.50 -16.66 0.79
N ARG A 105 4.70 -15.93 0.02
CA ARG A 105 5.20 -14.93 -0.94
C ARG A 105 5.93 -13.79 -0.26
N VAL A 106 5.39 -13.23 0.82
CA VAL A 106 6.06 -12.16 1.60
C VAL A 106 7.36 -12.68 2.20
N GLN A 107 7.37 -13.90 2.74
CA GLN A 107 8.58 -14.49 3.32
C GLN A 107 9.66 -14.83 2.27
N ARG A 108 9.29 -15.15 1.03
CA ARG A 108 10.26 -15.31 -0.07
C ARG A 108 10.88 -13.96 -0.48
N LEU A 109 10.04 -12.93 -0.62
CA LEU A 109 10.51 -11.58 -0.90
C LEU A 109 11.46 -11.03 0.18
N LEU A 110 11.19 -11.31 1.46
CA LEU A 110 12.06 -10.92 2.57
C LEU A 110 13.39 -11.71 2.60
N ARG A 111 13.45 -12.90 2.01
CA ARG A 111 14.66 -13.73 1.92
C ARG A 111 15.51 -13.46 0.68
N GLY A 112 14.97 -12.74 -0.31
CA GLY A 112 15.66 -12.45 -1.57
C GLY A 112 15.58 -13.59 -2.60
N ASP A 113 14.72 -14.58 -2.36
CA ASP A 113 14.48 -15.70 -3.26
C ASP A 113 13.36 -15.32 -4.24
N ALA A 114 13.72 -14.71 -5.38
CA ALA A 114 12.79 -14.37 -6.46
C ALA A 114 12.98 -15.32 -7.66
#